data_AF-A0A2K3PBF1-F1
#
_entry.id   AF-A0A2K3PBF1-F1
#
_cell.length_a   1.000
_cell.length_b   1.000
_cell.length_c   1.000
_cell.angle_alpha   90.00
_cell.angle_beta   90.00
_cell.angle_gamma   90.00
#
_symmetry.space_group_name_H-M   'P 1'
#
loop_
_entity.id
_entity.type
_entity.pdbx_description
1 polymer ?
#
loop_
_entity_poly.entity_id
_entity_poly.type
_entity_poly.pdbx_seq_one_letter_code
_entity_poly.pdbx_strand_id
1 'polypeptide(L)'
;MDDAEKLIWHSQVPLKVSIFAWCLLRDRLPTKTNLVTRGIISHAAQLCVFGFGEAESTNHLFISCGTFGSLWALVCSWIGISVVDSTSLRDHFVQFTYLAGGSKALLQLV
;
A
#
# COMPACT_ATOMS: atom_id res chain seq x y z
N MET A 1 -18.03 10.52 -6.24
CA MET A 1 -16.97 9.97 -7.12
C MET A 1 -15.68 10.18 -6.37
N ASP A 2 -15.08 9.09 -5.94
CA ASP A 2 -14.10 9.02 -4.87
C ASP A 2 -12.78 9.74 -5.24
N ASP A 3 -12.26 10.56 -4.32
CA ASP A 3 -11.00 11.30 -4.52
C ASP A 3 -9.81 10.35 -4.77
N ALA A 4 -9.83 9.15 -4.19
CA ALA A 4 -8.82 8.14 -4.46
C ALA A 4 -8.86 7.65 -5.92
N GLU A 5 -10.04 7.49 -6.53
CA GLU A 5 -10.16 7.10 -7.94
C GLU A 5 -9.59 8.17 -8.88
N LYS A 6 -9.82 9.46 -8.58
CA LYS A 6 -9.25 10.57 -9.36
C LYS A 6 -7.73 10.60 -9.28
N LEU A 7 -7.18 10.30 -8.10
CA LEU A 7 -5.73 10.24 -7.88
C LEU A 7 -5.10 9.05 -8.61
N ILE A 8 -5.73 7.88 -8.56
CA ILE A 8 -5.24 6.65 -9.22
C ILE A 8 -5.10 6.84 -10.73
N TRP A 9 -6.12 7.40 -11.37
CA TRP A 9 -6.20 7.49 -12.84
C TRP A 9 -5.73 8.83 -13.41
N HIS A 10 -4.97 9.60 -12.63
CA HIS A 10 -4.42 10.86 -13.08
C HIS A 10 -3.39 10.65 -14.21
N SER A 11 -3.44 11.48 -15.27
CA SER A 11 -2.65 11.29 -16.49
C SER A 11 -1.12 11.31 -16.30
N GLN A 12 -0.65 11.91 -15.20
CA GLN A 12 0.77 11.96 -14.84
C GLN A 12 1.26 10.72 -14.07
N VAL A 13 0.35 9.84 -13.64
CA VAL A 13 0.69 8.62 -12.91
C VAL A 13 0.99 7.52 -13.94
N PRO A 14 2.17 6.88 -13.90
CA PRO A 14 2.44 5.73 -14.75
C PRO A 14 1.41 4.62 -14.52
N LEU A 15 0.90 3.99 -15.59
CA LEU A 15 -0.15 2.96 -15.49
C LEU A 15 0.17 1.82 -14.51
N LYS A 16 1.45 1.43 -14.40
CA LYS A 16 1.91 0.43 -13.42
C LYS A 16 1.54 0.82 -11.98
N VAL A 17 1.67 2.10 -11.64
CA VAL A 17 1.37 2.65 -10.31
C VAL A 17 -0.14 2.74 -10.11
N SER A 18 -0.88 3.19 -11.13
CA SER A 18 -2.36 3.23 -11.09
C SER A 18 -2.96 1.85 -10.85
N ILE A 19 -2.51 0.84 -11.60
CA ILE A 19 -2.99 -0.54 -11.46
C ILE A 19 -2.64 -1.08 -10.06
N PHE A 20 -1.43 -0.83 -9.57
CA PHE A 20 -1.03 -1.23 -8.23
C PHE A 20 -1.93 -0.60 -7.15
N ALA A 21 -2.13 0.72 -7.19
CA ALA A 21 -2.98 1.43 -6.23
C ALA A 21 -4.45 0.97 -6.30
N TRP A 22 -4.98 0.75 -7.49
CA TRP A 22 -6.32 0.20 -7.68
C TRP A 22 -6.45 -1.21 -7.10
N CYS A 23 -5.46 -2.07 -7.31
CA CYS A 23 -5.44 -3.41 -6.72
C CYS A 23 -5.30 -3.34 -5.19
N LEU A 24 -4.47 -2.44 -4.67
CA LEU A 24 -4.26 -2.22 -3.24
C LEU A 24 -5.58 -1.83 -2.55
N LEU A 25 -6.25 -0.79 -3.03
CA LEU A 25 -7.48 -0.27 -2.41
C LEU A 25 -8.67 -1.23 -2.50
N ARG A 26 -8.60 -2.24 -3.37
CA ARG A 26 -9.63 -3.26 -3.52
C ARG A 26 -9.25 -4.61 -2.90
N ASP A 27 -8.15 -4.66 -2.16
CA ASP A 27 -7.59 -5.89 -1.57
C ASP A 27 -7.41 -7.01 -2.61
N ARG A 28 -6.86 -6.66 -3.78
CA ARG A 28 -6.64 -7.57 -4.91
C ARG A 28 -5.17 -7.89 -5.18
N LEU A 29 -4.26 -7.36 -4.37
CA LEU A 29 -2.84 -7.70 -4.43
C LEU A 29 -2.64 -9.20 -4.15
N PRO A 30 -1.56 -9.81 -4.68
CA PRO A 30 -1.24 -11.22 -4.45
C PRO A 30 -0.64 -11.46 -3.06
N THR A 31 -1.30 -10.97 -2.00
CA THR A 31 -0.95 -11.29 -0.62
C THR A 31 -1.22 -12.76 -0.33
N LYS A 32 -0.50 -13.37 0.62
CA LYS A 32 -0.70 -14.81 0.88
C LYS A 32 -2.15 -15.12 1.30
N THR A 33 -2.80 -14.25 2.05
CA THR A 33 -4.22 -14.41 2.37
C THR A 33 -5.08 -14.47 1.10
N ASN A 34 -4.86 -13.57 0.14
CA ASN A 34 -5.60 -13.57 -1.13
C ASN A 34 -5.28 -14.79 -2.01
N LEU A 35 -4.05 -15.29 -1.97
CA LEU A 35 -3.66 -16.52 -2.68
C LEU A 35 -4.32 -17.76 -2.07
N VAL A 36 -4.47 -17.81 -0.74
CA VAL A 36 -5.22 -18.87 -0.05
C VAL A 36 -6.69 -18.82 -0.44
N THR A 37 -7.33 -17.64 -0.43
CA THR A 37 -8.73 -17.48 -0.84
C THR A 37 -8.99 -17.92 -2.27
N ARG A 38 -7.98 -17.78 -3.15
CA ARG A 38 -8.03 -18.26 -4.55
C ARG A 38 -7.67 -19.74 -4.72
N GLY A 39 -7.32 -20.43 -3.64
CA GLY A 39 -6.91 -21.85 -3.68
C GLY A 39 -5.55 -22.09 -4.35
N ILE A 40 -4.71 -21.05 -4.47
CA ILE A 40 -3.40 -21.15 -5.13
C ILE A 40 -2.35 -21.75 -4.18
N ILE A 41 -2.43 -21.41 -2.89
CA ILE A 41 -1.54 -21.93 -1.84
C ILE A 41 -2.34 -22.51 -0.68
N SER A 42 -1.70 -23.35 0.14
CA SER A 42 -2.33 -23.93 1.32
C SER A 42 -2.50 -22.90 2.43
N HIS A 43 -3.52 -23.10 3.29
CA HIS A 43 -3.79 -22.26 4.45
C HIS A 43 -2.60 -22.19 5.44
N ALA A 44 -1.77 -23.24 5.49
CA ALA A 44 -0.55 -23.26 6.32
C ALA A 44 0.51 -22.25 5.83
N ALA A 45 0.48 -21.85 4.56
CA ALA A 45 1.44 -20.93 3.96
C ALA A 45 0.99 -19.46 4.04
N GLN A 46 -0.08 -19.12 4.78
CA GLN A 46 -0.67 -17.77 4.78
C GLN A 46 0.08 -16.73 5.63
N LEU A 47 1.03 -17.18 6.45
CA LEU A 47 1.67 -16.34 7.46
C LEU A 47 2.65 -15.37 6.82
N CYS A 48 2.67 -14.14 7.34
CA CYS A 48 3.65 -13.12 6.98
C CYS A 48 5.04 -13.56 7.46
N VAL A 49 6.03 -13.45 6.56
CA VAL A 49 7.43 -13.84 6.86
C VAL A 49 8.00 -13.02 8.02
N PHE A 50 7.55 -11.77 8.14
CA PHE A 50 8.01 -10.81 9.15
C PHE A 50 7.00 -10.61 10.29
N GLY A 51 5.82 -11.22 10.19
CA GLY A 51 4.66 -10.88 11.02
C GLY A 51 4.53 -11.67 12.32
N PHE A 52 5.58 -12.33 12.81
CA PHE A 52 5.55 -13.12 14.07
C PHE A 52 4.33 -14.06 14.21
N GLY A 53 3.84 -14.63 13.11
CA GLY A 53 2.68 -15.53 13.11
C GLY A 53 1.36 -14.90 12.66
N GLU A 54 1.36 -13.61 12.31
CA GLU A 54 0.20 -12.94 11.71
C GLU A 54 0.01 -13.34 10.23
N ALA A 55 -1.23 -13.34 9.76
CA ALA A 55 -1.54 -13.59 8.35
C ALA A 55 -1.08 -12.43 7.45
N GLU A 56 -0.50 -12.75 6.30
CA GLU A 56 -0.05 -11.76 5.32
C GLU A 56 -1.24 -11.20 4.53
N SER A 57 -1.91 -10.21 5.12
CA SER A 57 -2.95 -9.41 4.48
C SER A 57 -2.41 -8.06 4.01
N THR A 58 -3.16 -7.35 3.16
CA THR A 58 -2.78 -6.01 2.71
C THR A 58 -2.72 -5.03 3.90
N ASN A 59 -3.68 -5.07 4.82
CA ASN A 59 -3.64 -4.25 6.04
C ASN A 59 -2.40 -4.56 6.88
N HIS A 60 -2.08 -5.83 7.09
CA HIS A 60 -0.90 -6.21 7.83
C HIS A 60 0.37 -5.70 7.15
N LEU A 61 0.54 -5.97 5.85
CA LEU A 61 1.74 -5.58 5.11
C LEU A 61 2.00 -4.08 5.10
N PHE A 62 0.98 -3.23 4.97
CA PHE A 62 1.18 -1.79 4.78
C PHE A 62 0.95 -0.93 6.03
N ILE A 63 0.21 -1.43 7.03
CA ILE A 63 -0.16 -0.64 8.22
C ILE A 63 0.49 -1.21 9.48
N SER A 64 0.28 -2.49 9.79
CA SER A 64 0.58 -3.03 11.14
C SER A 64 1.82 -3.93 11.23
N CYS A 65 2.43 -4.34 10.11
CA CYS A 65 3.63 -5.15 10.13
C CYS A 65 4.82 -4.31 10.61
N GLY A 66 5.43 -4.68 11.74
CA GLY A 66 6.52 -3.90 12.34
C GLY A 66 7.73 -3.68 11.41
N THR A 67 8.04 -4.65 10.54
CA THR A 67 9.11 -4.52 9.55
C THR A 67 8.75 -3.55 8.43
N PHE A 68 7.57 -3.70 7.82
CA PHE A 68 7.15 -2.81 6.74
C PHE A 68 6.79 -1.40 7.23
N GLY A 69 6.25 -1.26 8.44
CA GLY A 69 6.02 0.04 9.08
C GLY A 69 7.34 0.80 9.27
N SER A 70 8.40 0.12 9.72
CA SER A 70 9.73 0.71 9.85
C SER A 70 10.33 1.10 8.50
N LEU A 71 10.16 0.26 7.47
CA LEU A 71 10.56 0.59 6.10
C LEU A 71 9.81 1.81 5.57
N TRP A 72 8.51 1.90 5.83
CA TRP A 72 7.70 3.02 5.38
C TRP A 72 8.08 4.32 6.06
N ALA A 73 8.38 4.29 7.37
CA ALA A 73 8.92 5.43 8.09
C ALA A 73 10.25 5.92 7.48
N LEU A 74 11.13 5.00 7.08
CA LEU A 74 12.38 5.34 6.40
C LEU A 74 12.14 5.97 5.02
N VAL A 75 11.22 5.41 4.22
CA VAL A 75 10.83 5.98 2.92
C VAL A 75 10.26 7.38 3.10
N CYS A 76 9.38 7.58 4.08
CA CYS A 76 8.77 8.88 4.36
C CYS A 76 9.82 9.90 4.83
N SER A 77 10.77 9.49 5.67
CA SER A 77 11.92 10.32 6.04
C SER A 77 12.77 10.70 4.83
N TRP A 78 13.02 9.77 3.92
CA TRP A 78 13.82 10.02 2.70
C TRP A 78 13.18 11.04 1.75
N ILE A 79 11.84 11.01 1.63
CA ILE A 79 11.08 11.95 0.79
C ILE A 79 10.62 13.21 1.55
N GLY A 80 10.97 13.36 2.83
CA GLY A 80 10.63 14.53 3.64
C GLY A 80 9.16 14.62 4.08
N ILE A 81 8.45 13.49 4.15
CA ILE A 81 7.05 13.41 4.59
C ILE A 81 6.97 12.98 6.06
N SER A 82 6.17 13.70 6.85
CA SER A 82 5.76 13.27 8.20
C SER A 82 4.43 12.54 8.12
N VAL A 83 4.43 11.21 8.22
CA VAL A 83 3.20 10.40 8.26
C VAL A 83 2.59 10.43 9.65
N VAL A 84 1.26 10.58 9.73
CA VAL A 84 0.49 10.35 10.96
C VAL A 84 -0.05 8.93 10.89
N ASP A 85 -0.01 8.18 11.98
CA ASP A 85 -0.53 6.81 12.03
C ASP A 85 -1.95 6.75 11.46
N SER A 86 -2.10 6.09 10.33
CA SER A 86 -3.38 5.88 9.68
C SER A 86 -3.85 4.46 9.97
N THR A 87 -5.06 4.34 10.50
CA THR A 87 -5.67 3.06 10.85
C THR A 87 -6.28 2.33 9.65
N SER A 88 -6.31 2.98 8.48
CA SER A 88 -6.94 2.52 7.25
C SER A 88 -6.02 2.70 6.05
N LEU A 89 -5.90 1.67 5.20
CA LEU A 89 -5.16 1.69 3.93
C LEU A 89 -5.55 2.82 3.00
N ARG A 90 -6.84 3.13 2.95
CA ARG A 90 -7.38 4.21 2.14
C ARG A 90 -6.89 5.56 2.63
N ASP A 91 -6.97 5.78 3.94
CA ASP A 91 -6.55 7.04 4.55
C ASP A 91 -5.04 7.22 4.43
N HIS A 92 -4.29 6.13 4.60
CA HIS A 92 -2.86 6.08 4.34
C HIS A 92 -2.52 6.47 2.88
N PHE A 93 -3.22 5.91 1.90
CA PHE A 93 -3.03 6.23 0.47
C PHE A 93 -3.34 7.70 0.16
N VAL A 94 -4.47 8.20 0.66
CA VAL A 94 -4.89 9.59 0.45
C VAL A 94 -3.91 10.54 1.14
N GLN A 95 -3.55 10.28 2.39
CA GLN A 95 -2.58 11.11 3.12
C GLN A 95 -1.22 11.11 2.41
N PHE A 96 -0.71 9.95 2.00
CA PHE A 96 0.56 9.87 1.28
C PHE A 96 0.53 10.66 -0.03
N THR A 97 -0.52 10.52 -0.84
CA THR A 97 -0.64 11.23 -2.11
C THR A 97 -0.74 12.75 -1.94
N TYR A 98 -1.40 13.23 -0.88
CA TYR A 98 -1.42 14.66 -0.57
C TYR A 98 -0.05 15.15 -0.06
N LEU A 99 0.57 14.44 0.88
CA LEU A 99 1.84 14.83 1.48
C LEU A 99 3.03 14.70 0.51
N ALA A 100 2.99 13.75 -0.41
CA ALA A 100 3.98 13.59 -1.47
C ALA A 100 3.89 14.66 -2.58
N GLY A 101 3.06 15.69 -2.34
CA GLY A 101 2.88 16.81 -3.25
C GLY A 101 1.97 16.44 -4.40
N GLY A 102 0.66 16.42 -4.17
CA GLY A 102 -0.42 16.28 -5.16
C GLY A 102 -0.42 17.31 -6.31
N SER A 103 0.72 17.90 -6.63
CA SER A 103 0.98 18.71 -7.81
C SER A 103 2.42 18.51 -8.30
N LYS A 104 2.54 17.71 -9.37
CA LYS A 104 3.52 17.82 -10.47
C LYS A 104 4.95 17.29 -10.33
N ALA A 105 5.50 16.92 -9.17
CA ALA A 105 6.96 16.71 -9.10
C ALA A 105 7.49 15.26 -8.95
N LEU A 106 6.71 14.30 -8.44
CA LEU A 106 7.32 13.04 -7.91
C LEU A 106 6.93 11.72 -8.59
N LEU A 107 6.16 11.75 -9.68
CA LEU A 107 5.78 10.53 -10.42
C LEU A 107 6.80 10.11 -11.50
N GLN A 108 7.94 10.83 -11.62
CA GLN A 108 9.00 10.53 -12.57
C GLN A 108 10.15 9.68 -12.02
N LEU A 109 10.19 9.36 -10.71
CA LEU A 109 11.36 8.72 -10.09
C LEU A 109 11.11 7.39 -9.35
N VAL A 110 10.01 6.67 -9.65
CA VAL A 110 9.84 5.27 -9.20
C VAL A 110 9.32 4.35 -10.30
#